data_AF-A0A929F8Q6-F1
#
_entry.id   AF-A0A929F8Q6-F1
#
_cell.length_a   1.000
_cell.length_b   1.000
_cell.length_c   1.000
_cell.angle_alpha   90.00
_cell.angle_beta   90.00
_cell.angle_gamma   90.00
#
_symmetry.space_group_name_H-M   'P 1'
#
loop_
_entity.id
_entity.type
_entity.pdbx_description
1 polymer ?
#
loop_
_entity_poly.entity_id
_entity_poly.type
_entity_poly.pdbx_seq_one_letter_code
_entity_poly.pdbx_strand_id
1 'polypeptide(L)'
;MVSHIHLSDNFGRFEKMRLENFDLYRVSSYTNRLNLGRGDLNLPPGWGSIPFEDVLKILKDYQGIVILEYYHDKYLDFNPDILKETRALFSKYLAK
;
A
#
# COMPACT_ATOMS: atom_id res chain seq x y z
N MET A 1 19.32 8.88 -8.18
CA MET A 1 19.31 7.78 -7.18
C MET A 1 18.00 7.86 -6.41
N VAL A 2 17.33 6.75 -6.13
CA VAL A 2 16.08 6.75 -5.36
C VAL A 2 16.42 6.67 -3.87
N SER A 3 16.14 7.72 -3.10
CA SER A 3 16.55 7.82 -1.69
C SER A 3 15.56 7.19 -0.71
N HIS A 4 14.27 7.23 -1.04
CA HIS A 4 13.21 6.57 -0.27
C HIS A 4 12.11 6.06 -1.19
N ILE A 5 11.37 5.05 -0.74
CA ILE A 5 10.15 4.54 -1.38
C ILE A 5 9.01 4.53 -0.37
N HIS A 6 7.80 4.83 -0.85
CA HIS A 6 6.58 4.66 -0.06
C HIS A 6 5.96 3.33 -0.45
N LEU A 7 5.67 2.51 0.56
CA LEU A 7 5.10 1.19 0.40
C LEU A 7 3.72 1.17 1.04
N SER A 8 2.73 0.88 0.21
CA SER A 8 1.35 0.69 0.61
C SER A 8 0.78 -0.50 -0.16
N ASP A 9 -0.35 -1.02 0.29
CA ASP A 9 -1.15 -2.00 -0.44
C ASP A 9 -2.53 -1.41 -0.74
N ASN A 10 -3.31 -2.08 -1.59
CA ASN A 10 -4.69 -1.74 -1.88
C ASN A 10 -5.50 -2.97 -2.31
N PHE A 11 -6.82 -2.83 -2.28
CA PHE A 11 -7.77 -3.89 -2.63
C PHE A 11 -7.79 -4.29 -4.12
N GLY A 12 -7.05 -3.59 -4.99
CA GLY A 12 -6.97 -3.90 -6.42
C GLY A 12 -8.24 -3.56 -7.21
N ARG A 13 -9.21 -2.87 -6.59
CA ARG A 13 -10.46 -2.48 -7.25
C ARG A 13 -10.39 -1.02 -7.67
N PHE A 14 -10.21 -0.83 -8.96
CA PHE A 14 -10.16 0.49 -9.54
C PHE A 14 -11.51 1.22 -9.44
N GLU A 15 -11.46 2.51 -9.08
CA GLU A 15 -12.63 3.41 -9.08
C GLU A 15 -12.66 4.21 -10.39
N LYS A 16 -13.55 3.82 -11.31
CA LYS A 16 -13.66 4.40 -12.65
C LYS A 16 -13.96 5.89 -12.64
N MET A 17 -14.71 6.36 -11.65
CA MET A 17 -15.05 7.77 -11.50
C MET A 17 -13.80 8.66 -11.39
N ARG A 18 -12.67 8.13 -10.93
CA ARG A 18 -11.40 8.87 -10.88
C ARG A 18 -10.96 9.39 -12.25
N LEU A 19 -11.26 8.67 -13.33
CA LEU A 19 -10.92 9.05 -14.70
C LEU A 19 -12.11 9.67 -15.44
N GLU A 20 -13.31 9.14 -15.24
CA GLU A 20 -14.50 9.56 -16.00
C GLU A 20 -15.05 10.90 -15.53
N ASN A 21 -15.04 11.16 -14.22
CA ASN A 21 -15.48 12.44 -13.64
C ASN A 21 -14.84 12.65 -12.26
N PHE A 22 -13.68 13.30 -12.28
CA PHE A 22 -12.87 13.51 -11.09
C PHE A 22 -13.55 14.40 -10.03
N ASP A 23 -14.39 15.35 -10.44
CA ASP A 23 -15.13 16.21 -9.51
C ASP A 23 -16.14 15.38 -8.71
N LEU A 24 -16.89 14.48 -9.38
CA LEU A 24 -17.79 13.55 -8.70
C LEU A 24 -17.03 12.54 -7.84
N TYR A 25 -15.87 12.06 -8.30
CA TYR A 25 -14.99 11.20 -7.48
C TYR A 25 -14.57 11.88 -6.18
N ARG A 26 -14.14 13.15 -6.24
CA ARG A 26 -13.66 13.90 -5.07
C ARG A 26 -14.74 14.12 -4.01
N VAL A 27 -15.98 14.36 -4.43
CA VAL A 27 -17.11 14.55 -3.52
C VAL A 27 -17.79 13.24 -3.12
N SER A 28 -17.44 12.12 -3.74
CA SER A 28 -17.98 10.81 -3.36
C SER A 28 -17.54 10.43 -1.94
N SER A 29 -18.42 9.74 -1.22
CA SER A 29 -18.19 9.36 0.17
C SER A 29 -16.97 8.42 0.29
N TYR A 30 -15.99 8.82 1.09
CA TYR A 30 -14.85 7.97 1.44
C TYR A 30 -15.31 6.66 2.12
N THR A 31 -16.32 6.72 2.98
CA THR A 31 -16.89 5.54 3.65
C THR A 31 -17.43 4.53 2.65
N ASN A 32 -18.09 4.99 1.58
CA ASN A 32 -18.59 4.09 0.53
C ASN A 32 -17.43 3.42 -0.22
N ARG A 33 -16.41 4.20 -0.57
CA ARG A 33 -15.19 3.67 -1.20
C ARG A 33 -14.52 2.63 -0.32
N LEU A 34 -14.36 2.92 0.97
CA LEU A 34 -13.76 2.02 1.96
C LEU A 34 -14.54 0.70 2.08
N ASN A 35 -15.86 0.78 2.28
CA ASN A 35 -16.72 -0.40 2.42
C ASN A 35 -16.73 -1.29 1.17
N LEU A 36 -16.59 -0.68 -0.01
CA LEU A 36 -16.52 -1.40 -1.28
C LEU A 36 -15.09 -1.82 -1.66
N GLY A 37 -14.08 -1.35 -0.92
CA GLY A 37 -12.67 -1.52 -1.22
C GLY A 37 -12.27 -0.92 -2.56
N ARG A 38 -12.86 0.21 -2.99
CA ARG A 38 -12.62 0.82 -4.31
C ARG A 38 -11.81 2.09 -4.24
N GLY A 39 -10.95 2.27 -5.24
CA GLY A 39 -10.15 3.47 -5.42
C GLY A 39 -8.88 3.46 -4.59
N ASP A 40 -8.41 4.65 -4.25
CA ASP A 40 -7.12 4.87 -3.61
C ASP A 40 -7.25 4.70 -2.09
N LEU A 41 -7.12 3.45 -1.64
CA LEU A 41 -7.22 3.05 -0.23
C LEU A 41 -5.92 2.38 0.19
N ASN A 42 -5.11 3.12 0.97
CA ASN A 42 -3.82 2.65 1.46
C ASN A 42 -3.99 1.69 2.65
N LEU A 43 -3.78 0.41 2.37
CA LEU A 43 -3.71 -0.67 3.34
C LEU A 43 -2.25 -0.92 3.77
N PRO A 44 -2.04 -1.54 4.93
CA PRO A 44 -0.74 -2.08 5.29
C PRO A 44 -0.22 -3.08 4.23
N PRO A 45 1.10 -3.14 3.97
CA PRO A 45 1.68 -4.11 3.04
C PRO A 45 1.28 -5.56 3.37
N GLY A 46 0.74 -6.27 2.39
CA GLY A 46 0.34 -7.68 2.50
C GLY A 46 -1.13 -7.89 2.86
N TRP A 47 -1.88 -6.83 3.12
CA TRP A 47 -3.30 -6.89 3.49
C TRP A 47 -4.26 -6.64 2.32
N GLY A 48 -3.70 -6.29 1.15
CA GLY A 48 -4.44 -6.06 -0.09
C GLY A 48 -4.12 -7.13 -1.12
N SER A 49 -3.84 -6.66 -2.33
CA SER A 49 -3.75 -7.50 -3.54
C SER A 49 -2.52 -7.20 -4.39
N ILE A 50 -1.66 -6.28 -3.95
CA ILE A 50 -0.41 -6.03 -4.67
C ILE A 50 0.45 -7.32 -4.66
N PRO A 51 0.94 -7.77 -5.83
CA PRO A 51 1.82 -8.93 -5.93
C PRO A 51 3.24 -8.55 -5.47
N PHE A 52 3.42 -8.39 -4.15
CA PHE A 52 4.69 -7.90 -3.59
C PHE A 52 5.89 -8.76 -3.95
N GLU A 53 5.72 -10.06 -4.14
CA GLU A 53 6.83 -10.92 -4.57
C GLU A 53 7.43 -10.49 -5.91
N ASP A 54 6.61 -10.00 -6.83
CA ASP A 54 7.08 -9.52 -8.13
C ASP A 54 7.57 -8.08 -8.06
N VAL A 55 6.91 -7.24 -7.24
CA VAL A 55 7.32 -5.84 -7.03
C VAL A 55 8.69 -5.77 -6.34
N LEU A 56 8.92 -6.56 -5.30
CA LEU A 56 10.17 -6.51 -4.52
C LEU A 56 11.38 -7.04 -5.32
N LYS A 57 11.18 -7.96 -6.27
CA LYS A 57 12.25 -8.38 -7.20
C LYS A 57 12.80 -7.20 -8.03
N ILE A 58 11.98 -6.19 -8.32
CA ILE A 58 12.38 -4.99 -9.08
C ILE A 58 13.34 -4.12 -8.25
N LEU A 59 13.18 -4.12 -6.93
CA LEU A 59 13.99 -3.30 -6.02
C LEU A 59 15.44 -3.79 -5.89
N LYS A 60 15.73 -5.05 -6.24
CA LYS A 60 17.08 -5.64 -6.20
C LYS A 60 17.77 -5.38 -4.85
N ASP A 61 18.91 -4.71 -4.85
CA ASP A 61 19.78 -4.37 -3.73
C ASP A 61 19.49 -2.98 -3.15
N TYR A 62 18.24 -2.49 -3.25
CA TYR A 62 17.85 -1.18 -2.76
C TYR A 62 18.33 -0.89 -1.31
N GLN A 63 19.18 0.12 -1.15
CA GLN A 63 19.78 0.53 0.13
C GLN A 63 19.12 1.80 0.74
N GLY A 64 18.01 2.28 0.16
CA GLY A 64 17.33 3.48 0.65
C GLY A 64 16.31 3.18 1.76
N ILE A 65 15.52 4.20 2.10
CA ILE A 65 14.53 4.10 3.18
C ILE A 65 13.19 3.61 2.62
N VAL A 66 12.61 2.59 3.25
CA VAL A 66 11.24 2.14 2.97
C VAL A 66 10.30 2.72 4.02
N ILE A 67 9.36 3.55 3.58
CA ILE A 67 8.33 4.17 4.41
C ILE A 67 7.03 3.41 4.21
N LEU A 68 6.40 2.94 5.28
CA LEU A 68 5.11 2.29 5.20
C LEU A 68 4.01 3.35 5.27
N GLU A 69 3.19 3.44 4.22
CA GLU A 69 2.18 4.47 4.07
C GLU A 69 0.78 3.85 4.08
N TYR A 70 0.07 4.01 5.19
CA TYR A 70 -1.30 3.53 5.37
C TYR A 70 -2.06 4.44 6.34
N TYR A 71 -3.39 4.28 6.41
CA TYR A 71 -4.24 5.09 7.30
C TYR A 71 -3.97 4.77 8.78
N HIS A 72 -2.98 5.45 9.37
CA HIS A 72 -2.46 5.21 10.71
C HIS A 72 -3.54 4.95 11.77
N ASP A 73 -4.52 5.85 11.90
CA ASP A 73 -5.56 5.77 12.93
C ASP A 73 -6.41 4.49 12.85
N LYS A 74 -6.50 3.86 11.68
CA LYS A 74 -7.27 2.62 11.48
C LYS A 74 -6.48 1.36 11.86
N TYR A 75 -5.15 1.47 11.86
CA TYR A 75 -4.26 0.32 11.97
C TYR A 75 -3.27 0.43 13.14
N LEU A 76 -3.46 1.42 14.02
CA LEU A 76 -2.56 1.74 15.13
C LEU A 76 -2.23 0.51 15.99
N ASP A 77 -3.25 -0.24 16.38
CA ASP A 77 -3.12 -1.43 17.23
C ASP A 77 -2.35 -2.58 16.54
N PHE A 78 -2.30 -2.55 15.20
CA PHE A 78 -1.64 -3.57 14.37
C PHE A 78 -0.23 -3.17 13.94
N ASN A 79 0.25 -1.95 14.26
CA ASN A 79 1.57 -1.47 13.86
C ASN A 79 2.72 -2.46 14.17
N PRO A 80 2.76 -3.15 15.33
CA PRO A 80 3.80 -4.14 15.59
C PRO A 80 3.77 -5.31 14.60
N ASP A 81 2.58 -5.81 14.26
CA ASP A 81 2.39 -6.92 13.32
C ASP A 81 2.71 -6.49 11.89
N ILE A 82 2.24 -5.30 11.49
CA ILE A 82 2.52 -4.71 10.18
C ILE A 82 4.04 -4.59 9.96
N LEU A 83 4.77 -4.08 10.94
CA LEU A 83 6.23 -3.97 10.85
C LEU A 83 6.89 -5.35 10.75
N LYS A 84 6.46 -6.31 11.57
CA LYS A 84 6.99 -7.68 11.58
C LYS A 84 6.77 -8.37 10.23
N GLU A 85 5.54 -8.34 9.72
CA GLU A 85 5.15 -8.96 8.45
C GLU A 85 5.87 -8.30 7.27
N THR A 86 5.94 -6.96 7.26
CA THR A 86 6.68 -6.23 6.21
C THR A 86 8.15 -6.60 6.22
N ARG A 87 8.80 -6.70 7.39
CA ARG A 87 10.20 -7.14 7.47
C ARG A 87 10.38 -8.57 6.94
N ALA A 88 9.45 -9.47 7.25
CA ALA A 88 9.48 -10.85 6.73
C ALA A 88 9.27 -10.91 5.21
N LEU A 89 8.48 -9.98 4.66
CA LEU A 89 8.29 -9.84 3.22
C LEU A 89 9.60 -9.41 2.54
N PHE A 90 10.31 -8.43 3.10
CA PHE A 90 11.59 -7.95 2.57
C PHE A 90 12.76 -8.90 2.81
N SER A 91 12.79 -9.67 3.90
CA SER A 91 13.91 -10.56 4.22
C SER A 91 14.15 -11.65 3.17
N LYS A 92 13.13 -11.97 2.36
CA LYS A 92 13.23 -12.87 1.22
C LYS A 92 14.01 -12.27 0.04
N TYR A 93 14.16 -10.94 -0.02
CA TYR A 93 14.67 -10.21 -1.18
C TYR A 93 15.85 -9.28 -0.85
N LEU A 94 16.02 -8.90 0.41
CA LEU A 94 17.23 -8.20 0.87
C LEU A 94 18.35 -9.23 0.99
N ALA A 95 19.23 -9.26 -0.01
CA ALA A 95 20.48 -10.00 0.07
C ALA A 95 21.31 -9.49 1.27
N LYS A 96 21.92 -10.43 2.00
CA LYS A 96 22.95 -10.13 3.00
C LYS A 96 24.19 -9.53 2.36
#